data_AF-A0AAW1LKA5-F1
#
_entry.id   AF-A0AAW1LKA5-F1
#
_cell.length_a   1.000
_cell.length_b   1.000
_cell.length_c   1.000
_cell.angle_alpha   90.00
_cell.angle_beta   90.00
_cell.angle_gamma   90.00
#
_symmetry.space_group_name_H-M   'P 1'
#
loop_
_entity.id
_entity.type
_entity.pdbx_description
1 polymer ?
#
loop_
_entity_poly.entity_id
_entity_poly.type
_entity_poly.pdbx_seq_one_letter_code
_entity_poly.pdbx_strand_id
1 'polypeptide(L)'
;MLRTSINLEDSLWEVTMPFFVLHGEADIVTDPEVSRALYEQAGSIDKTIKLYPGMWHDLTSGEPDHNVEIVFSDIVAWLDKRSNLDNSERMAGTPLANGRA
;
A
#
# COMPACT_ATOMS: atom_id res chain seq x y z
N MET A 1 9.45 24.29 8.95
CA MET A 1 9.83 23.12 8.14
C MET A 1 10.57 22.08 8.98
N LEU A 2 11.75 22.33 9.57
CA LEU A 2 12.42 21.28 10.36
C LEU A 2 11.65 20.83 11.62
N ARG A 3 11.16 21.77 12.44
CA ARG A 3 10.39 21.42 13.67
C ARG A 3 9.09 20.66 13.37
N THR A 4 8.45 20.97 12.25
CA THR A 4 7.22 20.30 11.83
C THR A 4 7.49 18.89 11.35
N SER A 5 8.62 18.64 10.67
CA SER A 5 9.05 17.29 10.29
C SER A 5 9.39 16.43 11.51
N ILE A 6 10.13 16.97 12.47
CA ILE A 6 10.47 16.26 13.72
C ILE A 6 9.21 15.89 14.50
N ASN A 7 8.28 16.84 14.68
CA ASN A 7 7.02 16.56 15.37
C ASN A 7 6.17 15.50 14.64
N LEU A 8 6.27 15.42 13.30
CA LEU A 8 5.57 14.39 12.53
C LEU A 8 6.23 13.01 12.72
N GLU A 9 7.56 12.95 12.73
CA GLU A 9 8.32 11.73 13.03
C GLU A 9 7.95 11.17 14.42
N ASP A 10 7.79 12.04 15.43
CA ASP A 10 7.38 11.66 16.79
C ASP A 10 5.93 11.12 16.88
N SER A 11 5.10 11.36 15.86
CA SER A 11 3.69 10.95 15.80
C SER A 11 3.42 9.85 14.76
N LEU A 12 4.45 9.23 14.16
CA LEU A 12 4.26 8.17 13.14
C LEU A 12 3.46 6.98 13.68
N TRP A 13 3.60 6.68 14.97
CA TRP A 13 2.85 5.61 15.65
C TRP A 13 1.33 5.80 15.62
N GLU A 14 0.84 7.02 15.41
CA GLU A 14 -0.60 7.32 15.29
C GLU A 14 -1.21 6.77 13.98
N VAL A 15 -0.39 6.44 12.99
CA VAL A 15 -0.82 5.80 11.73
C VAL A 15 -1.21 4.35 11.99
N THR A 16 -2.51 4.08 12.06
CA THR A 16 -3.07 2.77 12.44
C THR A 16 -3.86 2.07 11.34
N MET A 17 -4.21 2.77 10.25
CA MET A 17 -4.89 2.19 9.11
C MET A 17 -3.97 1.25 8.31
N PRO A 18 -4.52 0.24 7.61
CA PRO A 18 -3.73 -0.56 6.68
C PRO A 18 -3.08 0.31 5.59
N PHE A 19 -1.81 0.05 5.26
CA PHE A 19 -1.12 0.82 4.21
C PHE A 19 -0.04 0.03 3.48
N PHE A 20 0.31 0.52 2.28
CA PHE A 20 1.39 0.01 1.45
C PHE A 20 2.33 1.14 1.05
N VAL A 21 3.58 1.06 1.48
CA VAL A 21 4.64 1.98 1.07
C VAL A 21 5.38 1.41 -0.13
N LEU A 22 5.55 2.23 -1.15
CA LEU A 22 6.26 1.96 -2.39
C LEU A 22 7.33 3.03 -2.53
N HIS A 23 8.59 2.65 -2.69
CA HIS A 23 9.68 3.63 -2.74
C HIS A 23 10.83 3.15 -3.65
N GLY A 24 11.36 4.04 -4.50
CA GLY A 24 12.52 3.73 -5.33
C GLY A 24 13.84 3.90 -4.57
N GLU A 25 14.71 2.89 -4.55
CA GLU A 25 15.96 2.95 -3.75
C GLU A 25 16.96 4.00 -4.25
N ALA A 26 16.79 4.48 -5.49
CA ALA A 26 17.60 5.55 -6.07
C ALA A 26 16.87 6.90 -6.09
N ASP A 27 15.80 7.06 -5.30
CA ASP A 27 15.13 8.34 -5.07
C ASP A 27 16.08 9.33 -4.36
N ILE A 28 16.36 10.46 -5.02
CA ILE A 28 17.16 11.57 -4.48
C ILE A 28 16.31 12.76 -4.02
N VAL A 29 14.99 12.70 -4.24
CA VAL A 29 14.02 13.72 -3.84
C VAL A 29 13.52 13.42 -2.44
N THR A 30 13.22 12.14 -2.16
CA THR A 30 12.80 11.67 -0.83
C THR A 30 13.70 10.53 -0.39
N ASP A 31 14.26 10.61 0.81
CA ASP A 31 15.13 9.56 1.34
C ASP A 31 14.32 8.28 1.65
N PRO A 32 14.72 7.10 1.14
CA PRO A 32 14.10 5.82 1.48
C PRO A 32 14.01 5.54 2.98
N GLU A 33 14.93 6.07 3.78
CA GLU A 33 14.94 5.88 5.23
C GLU A 33 13.72 6.52 5.92
N VAL A 34 13.14 7.57 5.35
CA VAL A 34 11.88 8.15 5.86
C VAL A 34 10.72 7.16 5.68
N SER A 35 10.70 6.47 4.54
CA SER A 35 9.71 5.42 4.26
C SER A 35 9.90 4.19 5.16
N ARG A 36 11.15 3.81 5.45
CA ARG A 36 11.45 2.78 6.46
C ARG A 36 11.00 3.20 7.86
N ALA A 37 11.28 4.43 8.27
CA ALA A 37 10.89 4.95 9.58
C ALA A 37 9.35 4.91 9.76
N LEU A 38 8.57 5.34 8.76
CA LEU A 38 7.12 5.20 8.77
C LEU A 38 6.70 3.73 8.93
N TYR A 39 7.27 2.83 8.12
CA TYR A 39 6.94 1.41 8.19
C TYR A 39 7.25 0.82 9.58
N GLU A 40 8.38 1.14 10.18
CA GLU A 40 8.80 0.60 11.47
C GLU A 40 7.94 1.16 12.61
N GLN A 41 7.74 2.48 12.65
CA GLN A 41 7.16 3.18 13.80
C GLN A 41 5.63 3.21 13.79
N ALA A 42 4.98 3.07 12.62
CA ALA A 42 3.52 3.13 12.54
C ALA A 42 2.83 2.08 13.41
N GLY A 43 1.73 2.46 14.08
CA GLY A 43 0.90 1.56 14.88
C GLY A 43 0.02 0.61 14.06
N SER A 44 0.08 0.69 12.73
CA SER A 44 -0.69 -0.18 11.83
C SER A 44 -0.26 -1.64 11.95
N ILE A 45 -1.26 -2.52 12.10
CA ILE A 45 -1.08 -3.98 12.14
C ILE A 45 -0.86 -4.52 10.72
N ASP A 46 -1.53 -3.92 9.73
CA ASP A 46 -1.51 -4.36 8.35
C ASP A 46 -0.76 -3.36 7.47
N LYS A 47 0.56 -3.43 7.55
CA LYS A 47 1.47 -2.56 6.82
C LYS A 47 2.41 -3.36 5.94
N THR A 48 2.68 -2.86 4.75
CA THR A 48 3.62 -3.44 3.80
C THR A 48 4.55 -2.36 3.28
N ILE A 49 5.82 -2.67 3.06
CA ILE A 49 6.78 -1.80 2.37
C ILE A 49 7.46 -2.59 1.25
N LYS A 50 7.62 -1.97 0.09
CA LYS A 50 8.42 -2.50 -1.01
C LYS A 50 9.35 -1.41 -1.54
N LEU A 51 10.63 -1.74 -1.55
CA LEU A 51 11.67 -0.90 -2.11
C LEU A 51 12.07 -1.45 -3.47
N TYR A 52 12.18 -0.57 -4.46
CA TYR A 52 12.50 -0.94 -5.83
C TYR A 52 13.93 -0.54 -6.18
N PRO A 53 14.87 -1.50 -6.29
CA PRO A 53 16.26 -1.21 -6.60
C PRO A 53 16.40 -0.45 -7.91
N GLY A 54 17.13 0.67 -7.89
CA GLY A 54 17.43 1.47 -9.07
C GLY A 54 16.30 2.36 -9.59
N MET A 55 15.07 2.22 -9.08
CA MET A 55 13.96 3.14 -9.41
C MET A 55 14.08 4.44 -8.61
N TRP A 56 13.53 5.51 -9.16
CA TRP A 56 13.57 6.88 -8.64
C TRP A 56 12.24 7.25 -7.97
N HIS A 57 11.99 8.56 -7.85
CA HIS A 57 10.86 9.13 -7.13
C HIS A 57 9.50 8.81 -7.75
N ASP A 58 9.36 8.95 -9.08
CA ASP A 58 8.06 8.87 -9.75
C ASP A 58 7.78 7.46 -10.29
N LEU A 59 7.46 6.55 -9.37
CA LEU A 59 7.22 5.13 -9.65
C LEU A 59 6.04 4.85 -10.58
N THR A 60 5.07 5.78 -10.69
CA THR A 60 3.82 5.57 -11.44
C THR A 60 3.82 6.17 -12.84
N SER A 61 4.76 7.07 -13.14
CA SER A 61 4.82 7.72 -14.46
C SER A 61 6.22 8.14 -14.94
N GLY A 62 7.22 8.21 -14.07
CA GLY A 62 8.56 8.67 -14.41
C GLY A 62 9.57 7.56 -14.67
N GLU A 63 9.21 6.32 -14.36
CA GLU A 63 9.99 5.12 -14.62
C GLU A 63 9.74 4.56 -16.03
N PRO A 64 10.64 3.70 -16.57
CA PRO A 64 10.36 2.95 -17.79
C PRO A 64 9.06 2.13 -17.68
N ASP A 65 8.33 1.95 -18.80
CA ASP A 65 7.01 1.30 -18.82
C ASP A 65 6.95 -0.03 -18.04
N HIS A 66 7.97 -0.89 -18.18
CA HIS A 66 8.02 -2.17 -17.47
C HIS A 66 8.11 -2.03 -15.94
N ASN A 67 8.79 -1.00 -15.44
CA ASN A 67 8.87 -0.71 -13.99
C ASN A 67 7.53 -0.19 -13.49
N VAL A 68 6.89 0.71 -14.24
CA VAL A 68 5.56 1.24 -13.94
C VAL A 68 4.53 0.10 -13.88
N GLU A 69 4.57 -0.82 -14.84
CA GLU A 69 3.70 -2.02 -14.86
C GLU A 69 3.88 -2.90 -13.63
N ILE A 70 5.13 -3.12 -13.18
CA ILE A 70 5.43 -3.86 -11.94
C ILE A 70 4.80 -3.16 -10.74
N VAL A 71 5.02 -1.84 -10.61
CA VAL A 71 4.48 -1.03 -9.49
C VAL A 71 2.96 -1.12 -9.44
N PHE A 72 2.27 -0.97 -10.58
CA PHE A 72 0.81 -1.11 -10.63
C PHE A 72 0.35 -2.54 -10.32
N SER A 73 1.06 -3.56 -10.79
CA SER A 73 0.75 -4.97 -10.47
C SER A 73 0.82 -5.22 -8.97
N ASP A 74 1.84 -4.70 -8.29
CA ASP A 74 1.98 -4.81 -6.83
C ASP A 74 0.86 -4.07 -6.09
N ILE A 75 0.48 -2.86 -6.53
CA ILE A 75 -0.63 -2.09 -5.95
C ILE A 75 -1.94 -2.88 -6.05
N VAL A 76 -2.26 -3.37 -7.25
CA VAL A 76 -3.51 -4.13 -7.48
C VAL A 76 -3.51 -5.41 -6.65
N ALA A 77 -2.41 -6.17 -6.65
CA ALA A 77 -2.31 -7.39 -5.86
C ALA A 77 -2.44 -7.14 -4.34
N TRP A 78 -1.95 -6.00 -3.85
CA TRP A 78 -2.10 -5.62 -2.44
C TRP A 78 -3.55 -5.26 -2.10
N LEU A 79 -4.22 -4.53 -2.99
CA LEU A 79 -5.63 -4.16 -2.84
C LEU A 79 -6.55 -5.38 -2.94
N ASP A 80 -6.37 -6.25 -3.93
CA ASP A 80 -7.19 -7.45 -4.13
C ASP A 80 -7.21 -8.36 -2.89
N LYS A 81 -6.08 -8.52 -2.20
CA LYS A 81 -6.00 -9.29 -0.94
C LYS A 81 -6.89 -8.75 0.17
N ARG A 82 -7.24 -7.46 0.12
CA ARG A 82 -8.01 -6.74 1.15
C ARG A 82 -9.44 -6.41 0.71
N SER A 83 -9.68 -6.37 -0.59
CA SER A 83 -11.01 -6.18 -1.17
C SER A 83 -11.80 -7.50 -1.27
N ASN A 84 -11.15 -8.66 -1.25
CA ASN A 84 -11.80 -9.97 -1.35
C ASN A 84 -12.49 -10.46 -0.06
N LEU A 85 -12.64 -9.60 0.95
CA LEU A 85 -13.29 -9.97 2.21
C LEU A 85 -14.84 -10.12 2.10
N ASP A 86 -15.47 -9.76 0.97
CA ASP A 86 -16.94 -9.72 0.84
C ASP A 86 -17.55 -10.63 -0.25
N ASN A 87 -16.76 -11.39 -1.02
CA ASN A 87 -17.31 -12.17 -2.16
C ASN A 87 -17.64 -13.64 -1.84
N SER A 88 -17.11 -14.21 -0.77
CA SER A 88 -17.39 -15.62 -0.41
C SER A 88 -18.71 -15.78 0.37
N GLU A 89 -19.15 -14.76 1.12
CA GLU A 89 -20.43 -14.79 1.84
C GLU A 89 -21.64 -14.45 0.95
N ARG A 90 -21.45 -13.64 -0.09
CA ARG A 90 -22.53 -13.25 -1.02
C ARG A 90 -22.98 -14.38 -1.96
N MET A 91 -22.12 -15.35 -2.25
CA MET A 91 -22.48 -16.50 -3.10
C MET A 91 -23.11 -17.68 -2.33
N ALA A 92 -23.13 -17.66 -1.00
CA ALA A 92 -23.72 -18.72 -0.18
C ALA A 92 -25.20 -18.46 0.19
N GLY A 93 -25.78 -17.35 -0.26
CA GLY A 93 -27.01 -16.78 0.32
C GLY A 93 -28.25 -16.69 -0.57
N THR A 94 -28.40 -17.46 -1.65
CA THR A 94 -29.68 -17.48 -2.40
C THR A 94 -30.26 -18.90 -2.48
N PRO A 95 -31.22 -19.26 -1.62
CA PRO A 95 -32.07 -20.41 -1.88
C PRO A 95 -32.91 -20.11 -3.12
N LEU A 96 -32.81 -20.95 -4.14
CA LEU A 96 -33.75 -20.96 -5.27
C LEU A 96 -35.16 -21.17 -4.69
N ALA A 97 -35.98 -20.14 -4.73
CA ALA A 97 -37.39 -20.25 -4.38
C ALA A 97 -38.06 -21.21 -5.37
N ASN A 98 -38.43 -22.38 -4.86
CA ASN A 98 -39.32 -23.32 -5.54
C ASN A 98 -40.67 -22.64 -5.83
N GLY A 99 -40.89 -22.24 -7.08
CA GLY A 99 -42.23 -21.96 -7.60
C GLY A 99 -42.92 -23.27 -7.99
N ARG A 100 -43.80 -23.75 -7.11
CA ARG A 100 -44.82 -24.78 -7.41
C ARG A 100 -46.08 -24.10 -7.98
N ALA A 101 -46.74 -24.89 -8.84
CA ALA A 101 -48.09 -24.75 -9.42
C ALA A 101 -48.20 -23.90 -10.70
#